data_AF-A0A9R0XRZ6-F1
#
_entry.id   AF-A0A9R0XRZ6-F1
#
_cell.length_a   1.000
_cell.length_b   1.000
_cell.length_c   1.000
_cell.angle_alpha   90.00
_cell.angle_beta   90.00
_cell.angle_gamma   90.00
#
_symmetry.space_group_name_H-M   'P 1'
#
loop_
_entity.id
_entity.type
_entity.pdbx_description
1 polymer ?
#
loop_
_entity_poly.entity_id
_entity_poly.type
_entity_poly.pdbx_seq_one_letter_code
_entity_poly.pdbx_strand_id
1 'polypeptide(L)'
;MQIISLVFISMGDIATSEVLEWASTYPKIIECVCIVGRIGNDMVSHEREQLSEHVASTVQTCTKEHGITVVEANEKLKVIIEEAWMDIVHECLHREHPMTLLEKATGLARTMDFMYKREDAYTLSFSLKETLTSLYVNFI
;
A
#
# COMPACT_ATOMS: atom_id res chain seq x y z
N MET A 1 0.10 8.07 -4.85
CA MET A 1 1.01 8.23 -3.68
C MET A 1 2.30 8.88 -4.15
N GLN A 2 2.73 10.00 -3.54
CA GLN A 2 4.02 10.64 -3.87
C GLN A 2 5.26 9.86 -3.36
N ILE A 3 5.05 8.88 -2.45
CA ILE A 3 6.15 8.11 -1.84
C ILE A 3 6.92 7.30 -2.87
N ILE A 4 6.26 6.74 -3.89
CA ILE A 4 6.98 5.94 -4.90
C ILE A 4 7.99 6.78 -5.70
N SER A 5 7.66 8.03 -6.01
CA SER A 5 8.58 8.96 -6.66
C SER A 5 9.77 9.25 -5.75
N LEU A 6 9.56 9.42 -4.44
CA LEU A 6 10.66 9.58 -3.47
C LEU A 6 11.55 8.33 -3.39
N VAL A 7 10.95 7.14 -3.41
CA VAL A 7 11.68 5.87 -3.47
C VAL A 7 12.54 5.81 -4.73
N PHE A 8 12.01 6.17 -5.90
CA PHE A 8 12.79 6.20 -7.13
C PHE A 8 13.91 7.22 -7.07
N ILE A 9 13.66 8.46 -6.62
CA ILE A 9 14.70 9.49 -6.43
C ILE A 9 15.85 8.98 -5.55
N SER A 10 15.55 8.19 -4.51
CA SER A 10 16.57 7.61 -3.63
C SER A 10 17.49 6.58 -4.31
N MET A 11 17.17 6.13 -5.52
CA MET A 11 17.98 5.19 -6.31
C MET A 11 19.12 5.86 -7.10
N GLY A 12 19.29 7.18 -6.99
CA GLY A 12 20.37 7.91 -7.67
C GLY A 12 20.19 7.92 -9.19
N ASP A 13 21.22 7.49 -9.93
CA ASP A 13 21.29 7.59 -11.40
C ASP A 13 20.18 6.83 -12.15
N ILE A 14 19.49 5.90 -11.47
CA ILE A 14 18.33 5.17 -12.03
C ILE A 14 17.08 6.07 -12.11
N ALA A 15 17.02 7.15 -11.31
CA ALA A 15 15.89 8.06 -11.22
C ALA A 15 15.91 9.13 -12.33
N THR A 16 15.72 8.70 -13.58
CA THR A 16 15.61 9.64 -14.71
C THR A 16 14.30 10.42 -14.66
N SER A 17 14.25 11.58 -15.32
CA SER A 17 13.01 12.36 -15.47
C SER A 17 11.90 11.53 -16.13
N GLU A 18 12.25 10.68 -17.10
CA GLU A 18 11.31 9.75 -17.76
C GLU A 18 10.67 8.77 -16.78
N VAL A 19 11.45 8.20 -15.85
CA VAL A 19 10.93 7.30 -14.81
C VAL A 19 9.97 8.03 -13.87
N LEU A 20 10.27 9.29 -13.53
CA LEU A 20 9.40 10.09 -12.66
C LEU A 20 8.11 10.52 -13.37
N GLU A 21 8.21 10.91 -14.64
CA GLU A 21 7.05 11.23 -15.48
C GLU A 21 6.15 10.02 -15.66
N TRP A 22 6.72 8.85 -15.98
CA TRP A 22 6.01 7.57 -16.01
C TRP A 22 5.36 7.29 -14.65
N ALA A 23 6.08 7.41 -13.54
CA ALA A 23 5.49 7.17 -12.23
C ALA A 23 4.30 8.11 -11.93
N SER A 24 4.37 9.36 -12.41
CA SER A 24 3.31 10.35 -12.29
C SER A 24 2.08 10.06 -13.15
N THR A 25 2.16 9.21 -14.18
CA THR A 25 0.98 8.77 -14.93
C THR A 25 0.16 7.70 -14.22
N TYR A 26 0.57 7.27 -13.02
CA TYR A 26 -0.07 6.17 -12.28
C TYR A 26 -0.23 4.89 -13.12
N PRO A 27 0.90 4.33 -13.62
CA PRO A 27 0.89 3.04 -14.30
C PRO A 27 0.31 1.96 -13.38
N LYS A 28 -0.15 0.87 -13.98
CA LYS A 28 -0.91 -0.18 -13.31
C LYS A 28 -0.25 -0.68 -12.03
N ILE A 29 1.06 -0.95 -12.03
CA ILE A 29 1.78 -1.36 -10.81
C ILE A 29 1.70 -0.33 -9.67
N ILE A 30 1.79 0.97 -9.98
CA ILE A 30 1.72 2.05 -8.98
C ILE A 30 0.29 2.24 -8.49
N GLU A 31 -0.70 2.11 -9.36
CA GLU A 31 -2.11 2.07 -8.99
C GLU A 31 -2.37 0.92 -7.99
N CYS A 32 -1.93 -0.29 -8.30
CA CYS A 32 -2.07 -1.47 -7.44
C CYS A 32 -1.36 -1.29 -6.09
N VAL A 33 -0.16 -0.71 -6.05
CA VAL A 33 0.52 -0.38 -4.79
C VAL A 33 -0.30 0.60 -3.96
N CYS A 34 -0.92 1.61 -4.60
CA CYS A 34 -1.81 2.55 -3.92
C CYS A 34 -3.06 1.84 -3.37
N ILE A 35 -3.64 0.90 -4.12
CA ILE A 35 -4.79 0.09 -3.69
C ILE A 35 -4.43 -0.71 -2.44
N VAL A 36 -3.33 -1.48 -2.47
CA VAL A 36 -2.88 -2.29 -1.33
C VAL A 36 -2.71 -1.42 -0.08
N GLY A 37 -2.04 -0.28 -0.21
CA GLY A 37 -1.81 0.61 0.94
C GLY A 37 -3.04 1.34 1.43
N ARG A 38 -3.87 1.88 0.52
CA ARG A 38 -5.06 2.67 0.88
C ARG A 38 -6.13 1.79 1.49
N ILE A 39 -6.50 0.70 0.81
CA ILE A 39 -7.55 -0.19 1.30
C ILE A 39 -7.10 -0.88 2.58
N GLY A 40 -5.84 -1.37 2.63
CA GLY A 40 -5.29 -1.97 3.83
C GLY A 40 -5.34 -1.03 5.03
N ASN A 41 -4.92 0.23 4.86
CA ASN A 41 -5.00 1.25 5.90
C ASN A 41 -6.45 1.46 6.38
N ASP A 42 -7.36 1.79 5.46
CA ASP A 42 -8.76 2.10 5.77
C ASP A 42 -9.47 0.92 6.47
N MET A 43 -9.14 -0.32 6.10
CA MET A 43 -9.73 -1.52 6.71
C MET A 43 -9.37 -1.68 8.19
N VAL A 44 -8.14 -1.34 8.60
CA VAL A 44 -7.70 -1.47 10.00
C VAL A 44 -7.90 -0.20 10.81
N SER A 45 -8.08 0.95 10.15
CA SER A 45 -8.21 2.24 10.82
C SER A 45 -9.64 2.76 10.92
N HIS A 46 -10.59 2.28 10.11
CA HIS A 46 -11.90 2.93 9.98
C HIS A 46 -12.67 3.06 11.30
N GLU A 47 -12.63 2.06 12.20
CA GLU A 47 -13.38 2.12 13.46
C GLU A 47 -12.87 3.26 14.34
N ARG A 48 -11.55 3.41 14.45
CA ARG A 48 -10.92 4.50 15.19
C ARG A 48 -11.19 5.85 14.54
N GLU A 49 -11.03 5.94 13.22
CA GLU A 49 -11.21 7.19 12.48
C GLU A 49 -12.65 7.72 12.55
N GLN A 50 -13.63 6.81 12.59
CA GLN A 50 -15.05 7.13 12.76
C GLN A 50 -15.41 7.75 14.11
N LEU A 51 -14.55 7.60 15.12
CA LEU A 51 -14.73 8.27 16.42
C LEU A 51 -14.36 9.77 16.36
N SER A 52 -13.85 10.25 15.23
CA SER A 52 -13.43 11.63 14.99
C SER A 52 -14.11 12.21 13.74
N GLU A 53 -13.95 13.52 13.49
CA GLU A 53 -14.45 14.19 12.26
C GLU A 53 -13.62 13.83 11.01
N HIS A 54 -13.28 12.56 10.85
CA HIS A 54 -12.52 12.09 9.70
C HIS A 54 -13.40 12.00 8.45
N VAL A 55 -12.76 12.15 7.28
CA VAL A 55 -13.41 11.94 5.99
C VAL A 55 -13.80 10.46 5.84
N ALA A 56 -14.85 10.19 5.08
CA ALA A 56 -15.34 8.83 4.89
C ALA A 56 -14.26 7.89 4.31
N SER A 57 -14.05 6.74 4.95
CA SER A 57 -13.11 5.72 4.50
C SER A 57 -13.66 4.88 3.33
N THR A 58 -12.79 4.12 2.68
CA THR A 58 -13.17 3.17 1.62
C THR A 58 -14.18 2.14 2.12
N VAL A 59 -14.07 1.71 3.40
CA VAL A 59 -15.04 0.79 4.02
C VAL A 59 -16.43 1.43 4.10
N GLN A 60 -16.51 2.70 4.53
CA GLN A 60 -17.78 3.41 4.67
C GLN A 60 -18.43 3.70 3.32
N THR A 61 -17.64 4.12 2.34
CA THR A 61 -18.13 4.38 0.98
C THR A 61 -18.64 3.10 0.34
N CYS A 62 -17.92 1.98 0.44
CA CYS A 62 -18.35 0.66 -0.03
C CYS A 62 -19.66 0.19 0.63
N THR A 63 -19.75 0.32 1.96
CA THR A 63 -20.96 -0.01 2.74
C THR A 63 -22.17 0.80 2.24
N LYS A 64 -21.99 2.11 2.08
CA LYS A 64 -23.07 3.03 1.65
C LYS A 64 -23.48 2.82 0.21
N GLU A 65 -22.53 2.61 -0.69
CA GLU A 65 -22.78 2.43 -2.12
C GLU A 65 -23.53 1.13 -2.41
N HIS A 66 -23.19 0.04 -1.71
CA HIS A 66 -23.78 -1.26 -1.95
C HIS A 66 -24.90 -1.65 -0.97
N GLY A 67 -25.12 -0.88 0.09
CA GLY A 67 -26.13 -1.20 1.11
C GLY A 67 -25.81 -2.47 1.91
N ILE A 68 -24.52 -2.78 2.05
CA ILE A 68 -24.01 -4.01 2.70
C ILE A 68 -23.49 -3.69 4.11
N THR A 69 -23.19 -4.73 4.88
CA THR A 69 -22.55 -4.59 6.20
C THR A 69 -21.05 -4.28 6.07
N VAL A 70 -20.44 -3.80 7.16
CA VAL A 70 -18.98 -3.58 7.25
C VAL A 70 -18.18 -4.88 7.01
N VAL A 71 -18.70 -6.02 7.48
CA VAL A 71 -18.05 -7.33 7.29
C VAL A 71 -18.02 -7.70 5.81
N GLU A 72 -19.16 -7.59 5.12
CA GLU A 72 -19.26 -7.85 3.68
C GLU A 72 -18.42 -6.85 2.86
N ALA A 73 -18.39 -5.58 3.27
CA ALA A 73 -17.53 -4.57 2.64
C ALA A 73 -16.05 -4.95 2.78
N ASN A 74 -15.61 -5.38 3.96
CA ASN A 74 -14.24 -5.83 4.20
C ASN A 74 -13.89 -7.09 3.40
N GLU A 75 -14.81 -8.04 3.24
CA GLU A 75 -14.61 -9.22 2.38
C GLU A 75 -14.43 -8.82 0.92
N LYS A 76 -15.28 -7.91 0.40
CA LYS A 76 -15.17 -7.39 -0.97
C LYS A 76 -13.86 -6.63 -1.19
N LEU A 77 -13.46 -5.79 -0.24
CA LEU A 77 -12.24 -5.00 -0.31
C LEU A 77 -10.97 -5.89 -0.28
N LYS A 78 -11.00 -7.01 0.46
CA LYS A 78 -9.91 -8.00 0.42
C LYS A 78 -9.72 -8.58 -0.98
N VAL A 79 -10.80 -8.89 -1.70
CA VAL A 79 -10.70 -9.38 -3.08
C VAL A 79 -9.98 -8.36 -3.97
N ILE A 80 -10.29 -7.07 -3.82
CA ILE A 80 -9.62 -6.00 -4.58
C ILE A 80 -8.12 -5.92 -4.25
N ILE A 81 -7.74 -6.11 -2.98
CA ILE A 81 -6.32 -6.19 -2.58
C ILE A 81 -5.62 -7.40 -3.22
N GLU A 82 -6.26 -8.57 -3.21
CA GLU A 82 -5.70 -9.78 -3.83
C GLU A 82 -5.54 -9.62 -5.34
N GLU A 83 -6.53 -9.01 -6.02
CA GLU A 83 -6.45 -8.65 -7.44
C GLU A 83 -5.29 -7.68 -7.72
N ALA A 84 -5.12 -6.66 -6.88
CA ALA A 84 -3.99 -5.74 -6.99
C ALA A 84 -2.63 -6.46 -6.83
N TRP A 85 -2.53 -7.47 -5.95
CA TRP A 85 -1.32 -8.29 -5.83
C TRP A 85 -1.06 -9.13 -7.09
N MET A 86 -2.09 -9.73 -7.69
CA MET A 86 -1.96 -10.47 -8.94
C MET A 86 -1.45 -9.56 -10.07
N ASP A 87 -2.00 -8.35 -10.17
CA ASP A 87 -1.58 -7.35 -11.15
C ASP A 87 -0.12 -6.91 -10.92
N ILE A 88 0.32 -6.67 -9.68
CA ILE A 88 1.72 -6.36 -9.36
C ILE A 88 2.66 -7.47 -9.86
N VAL A 89 2.28 -8.74 -9.63
CA VAL A 89 3.06 -9.89 -10.10
C VAL A 89 3.08 -9.94 -11.63
N HIS A 90 1.95 -9.71 -12.28
CA HIS A 90 1.85 -9.68 -13.74
C HIS A 90 2.78 -8.62 -14.35
N GLU A 91 2.77 -7.40 -13.83
CA GLU A 91 3.63 -6.30 -14.30
C GLU A 91 5.12 -6.64 -14.14
N CYS A 92 5.50 -7.31 -13.04
CA CYS A 92 6.86 -7.79 -12.83
C CYS A 92 7.28 -8.90 -13.81
N LEU A 93 6.34 -9.72 -14.29
CA LEU A 93 6.58 -10.76 -15.28
C LEU A 93 6.64 -10.19 -16.70
N HIS A 94 5.86 -9.15 -17.00
CA HIS A 94 5.81 -8.51 -18.31
C HIS A 94 7.10 -7.70 -18.61
N ARG A 95 7.73 -7.13 -17.58
CA ARG A 95 9.07 -6.49 -17.64
C ARG A 95 9.19 -5.34 -18.64
N GLU A 96 8.17 -4.50 -18.76
CA GLU A 96 8.26 -3.26 -19.55
C GLU A 96 9.31 -2.27 -18.99
N HIS A 97 9.56 -2.33 -17.68
CA HIS A 97 10.50 -1.44 -16.99
C HIS A 97 11.62 -2.24 -16.30
N PRO A 98 12.78 -1.63 -16.01
CA PRO A 98 13.85 -2.26 -15.24
C PRO A 98 13.34 -2.93 -13.96
N MET A 99 13.71 -4.19 -13.76
CA MET A 99 13.30 -4.96 -12.57
C MET A 99 13.63 -4.24 -11.26
N THR A 100 14.72 -3.49 -11.22
CA THR A 100 15.11 -2.69 -10.05
C THR A 100 14.05 -1.67 -9.64
N LEU A 101 13.32 -1.07 -10.60
CA LEU A 101 12.20 -0.15 -10.31
C LEU A 101 10.97 -0.91 -9.85
N LEU A 102 10.61 -1.99 -10.55
CA LEU A 102 9.44 -2.81 -10.24
C LEU A 102 9.56 -3.47 -8.85
N GLU A 103 10.76 -3.90 -8.48
CA GLU A 103 11.08 -4.43 -7.15
C GLU A 103 10.91 -3.39 -6.05
N LYS A 104 11.25 -2.12 -6.31
CA LYS A 104 11.02 -1.04 -5.33
C LYS A 104 9.55 -0.72 -5.16
N ALA A 105 8.77 -0.70 -6.24
CA ALA A 105 7.32 -0.57 -6.16
C ALA A 105 6.70 -1.74 -5.37
N THR A 106 7.09 -2.97 -5.71
CA THR A 106 6.65 -4.18 -5.01
C THR A 106 7.05 -4.16 -3.53
N GLY A 107 8.27 -3.72 -3.23
CA GLY A 107 8.77 -3.56 -1.87
C GLY A 107 7.91 -2.57 -1.06
N LEU A 108 7.53 -1.45 -1.67
CA LEU A 108 6.62 -0.48 -1.05
C LEU A 108 5.25 -1.11 -0.77
N ALA A 109 4.67 -1.87 -1.70
CA ALA A 109 3.41 -2.59 -1.47
C ALA A 109 3.53 -3.58 -0.30
N ARG A 110 4.64 -4.31 -0.20
CA ARG A 110 4.91 -5.24 0.92
C ARG A 110 5.03 -4.52 2.25
N THR A 111 5.70 -3.36 2.27
CA THR A 111 5.77 -2.51 3.47
C THR A 111 4.38 -2.06 3.89
N MET A 112 3.53 -1.64 2.95
CA MET A 112 2.16 -1.23 3.26
C MET A 112 1.29 -2.40 3.77
N ASP A 113 1.34 -3.57 3.12
CA ASP A 113 0.64 -4.77 3.61
C ASP A 113 1.11 -5.14 5.02
N PHE A 114 2.41 -5.10 5.28
CA PHE A 114 2.96 -5.36 6.60
C PHE A 114 2.45 -4.38 7.66
N MET A 115 2.51 -3.08 7.36
CA MET A 115 2.09 -2.01 8.27
C MET A 115 0.60 -2.08 8.64
N TYR A 116 -0.23 -2.60 7.74
CA TYR A 116 -1.68 -2.65 7.92
C TYR A 116 -2.21 -4.09 8.01
N LYS A 117 -1.35 -5.08 8.27
CA LYS A 117 -1.75 -6.50 8.22
C LYS A 117 -2.74 -6.88 9.31
N ARG A 118 -2.59 -6.27 10.48
CA ARG A 118 -3.30 -6.64 11.72
C ARG A 118 -3.93 -5.43 12.40
N GLU A 119 -3.23 -4.32 12.39
CA GLU A 119 -3.63 -3.06 13.01
C GLU A 119 -3.04 -1.90 12.21
N ASP A 120 -3.40 -0.66 12.57
CA ASP A 120 -2.74 0.51 12.02
C ASP A 120 -1.39 0.73 12.70
N ALA A 121 -0.35 0.01 12.25
CA ALA A 121 0.99 0.10 12.83
C ALA A 121 1.67 1.44 12.56
N TYR A 122 1.14 2.26 11.65
CA TYR A 122 1.65 3.60 11.40
C TYR A 122 1.26 4.55 12.53
N THR A 123 -0.01 4.53 12.92
CA THR A 123 -0.53 5.35 14.03
C THR A 123 -0.21 4.72 15.39
N LEU A 124 -0.31 3.39 15.50
CA LEU A 124 -0.06 2.61 16.71
C LEU A 124 1.29 1.89 16.61
N SER A 125 2.37 2.67 16.54
CA SER A 125 3.73 2.18 16.25
C SER A 125 4.33 1.25 17.30
N PHE A 126 3.70 1.09 18.46
CA PHE A 126 4.13 0.12 19.47
C PHE A 126 4.19 -1.31 18.92
N SER A 127 3.28 -1.64 17.99
CA SER A 127 3.24 -2.92 17.28
C SER A 127 4.51 -3.24 16.47
N LEU A 128 5.28 -2.21 16.09
CA LEU A 128 6.53 -2.35 15.34
C LEU A 128 7.76 -2.53 16.23
N LYS A 129 7.64 -2.34 17.54
CA LYS A 129 8.78 -2.26 18.46
C LYS A 129 9.69 -3.49 18.37
N GLU A 130 9.12 -4.68 18.38
CA GLU A 130 9.89 -5.94 18.31
C GLU A 130 10.59 -6.07 16.96
N THR A 131 9.89 -5.76 15.87
CA THR A 131 10.43 -5.79 14.51
C THR A 131 11.60 -4.82 14.36
N LEU A 132 11.45 -3.57 14.82
CA LEU A 132 12.51 -2.55 14.77
C LEU A 132 13.71 -2.92 15.64
N THR A 133 13.45 -3.49 16.83
CA THR A 133 14.52 -3.98 17.71
C THR A 133 15.31 -5.10 17.03
N SER A 134 14.63 -6.03 16.37
CA SER A 134 15.28 -7.11 15.62
C SER A 134 16.09 -6.59 14.43
N LEU A 135 15.61 -5.57 13.71
CA LEU A 135 16.26 -5.08 12.50
C LEU A 135 17.46 -4.16 12.77
N TYR A 136 17.39 -3.35 13.84
CA TYR A 136 18.33 -2.23 14.03
C TYR A 136 19.12 -2.29 15.33
N VAL A 137 18.78 -3.18 16.27
CA VAL A 137 19.48 -3.30 17.57
C VAL A 137 20.16 -4.66 17.69
N ASN A 138 19.42 -5.74 17.43
CA ASN A 138 19.92 -7.10 17.56
C ASN A 138 20.43 -7.61 16.21
N PHE A 139 21.62 -7.15 15.82
CA PHE A 139 22.31 -7.71 14.65
C PHE A 139 22.63 -9.20 14.90
N ILE A 140 22.26 -10.05 13.95
CA ILE A 140 22.63 -11.48 13.91
C ILE A 140 24.02 -11.61 13.28
#